data_AF-A0A2M8EEB3-F1
#
_entry.id   AF-A0A2M8EEB3-F1
#
_cell.length_a   1.000
_cell.length_b   1.000
_cell.length_c   1.000
_cell.angle_alpha   90.00
_cell.angle_beta   90.00
_cell.angle_gamma   90.00
#
_symmetry.space_group_name_H-M   'P 1'
#
loop_
_entity.id
_entity.type
_entity.pdbx_description
1 polymer ?
#
loop_
_entity_poly.entity_id
_entity_poly.type
_entity_poly.pdbx_seq_one_letter_code
_entity_poly.pdbx_strand_id
1 'polypeptide(L)'
;AGAAQALDGRTIKVNAPSDPDARVTFMAELEELPLQSSVPSARVVINARTGSIVMNQAVSLGPCAIAHGNLSISITNTPAVSQPNALTQGQTAVTNKAEIQIRQEPGMLIELPAAPQLSDVVRALNSLGATPQDLLAILQAIKAAGALNAELEVI
;
A
#
# COMPACT_ATOMS: atom_id res chain seq x y z
N ALA A 1 37.13 -14.36 8.66
CA ALA A 1 36.39 -14.18 9.93
C ALA A 1 35.30 -13.14 9.69
N GLY A 2 34.06 -13.39 10.12
CA GLY A 2 32.93 -12.48 9.89
C GLY A 2 33.02 -11.23 10.77
N ALA A 3 32.73 -10.06 10.20
CA ALA A 3 32.71 -8.78 10.92
C ALA A 3 31.55 -8.68 11.93
N ALA A 4 30.51 -9.51 11.77
CA ALA A 4 29.33 -9.56 12.61
C ALA A 4 28.78 -10.98 12.76
N GLN A 5 28.07 -11.24 13.86
CA GLN A 5 27.38 -12.48 14.16
C GLN A 5 26.00 -12.18 14.77
N ALA A 6 24.93 -12.74 14.21
CA ALA A 6 23.60 -12.66 14.81
C ALA A 6 23.54 -13.54 16.06
N LEU A 7 23.09 -12.99 17.19
CA LEU A 7 22.88 -13.72 18.43
C LEU A 7 21.41 -14.18 18.56
N ASP A 8 20.47 -13.31 18.19
CA ASP A 8 19.03 -13.60 18.13
C ASP A 8 18.34 -12.68 17.09
N GLY A 9 17.00 -12.72 17.00
CA GLY A 9 16.21 -11.92 16.05
C GLY A 9 16.23 -10.40 16.28
N ARG A 10 16.91 -9.92 17.32
CA ARG A 10 16.99 -8.50 17.71
C ARG A 10 18.42 -8.04 18.05
N THR A 11 19.37 -8.97 18.19
CA THR A 11 20.71 -8.71 18.73
C THR A 11 21.79 -9.22 17.78
N ILE A 12 22.73 -8.34 17.42
CA ILE A 12 23.89 -8.65 16.59
C ILE A 12 25.16 -8.31 17.37
N LYS A 13 26.08 -9.26 17.46
CA LYS A 13 27.43 -9.05 17.99
C LYS A 13 28.34 -8.62 16.85
N VAL A 14 29.02 -7.49 17.01
CA VAL A 14 29.96 -6.97 16.02
C VAL A 14 31.37 -6.90 16.60
N ASN A 15 32.37 -7.10 15.75
CA ASN A 15 33.77 -6.97 16.15
C ASN A 15 34.22 -5.52 15.96
N ALA A 16 34.26 -4.76 17.05
CA ALA A 16 34.72 -3.37 17.03
C ALA A 16 36.26 -3.27 17.11
N PRO A 17 36.88 -2.24 16.51
CA PRO A 17 38.31 -1.94 16.68
C PRO A 17 38.70 -1.69 18.14
N SER A 18 39.91 -2.10 18.52
CA SER A 18 40.44 -1.88 19.88
C SER A 18 40.90 -0.43 20.11
N ASP A 19 41.34 0.24 19.04
CA ASP A 19 41.76 1.64 19.08
C ASP A 19 40.55 2.57 19.34
N PRO A 20 40.63 3.51 20.30
CA PRO A 20 39.51 4.38 20.65
C PRO A 20 39.00 5.25 19.50
N ASP A 21 39.90 5.85 18.72
CA ASP A 21 39.53 6.75 17.62
C ASP A 21 38.85 5.96 16.49
N ALA A 22 39.44 4.82 16.10
CA ALA A 22 38.83 3.92 15.13
C ALA A 22 37.48 3.35 15.59
N ARG A 23 37.29 3.16 16.91
CA ARG A 23 36.02 2.69 17.46
C ARG A 23 34.92 3.74 17.35
N VAL A 24 35.24 5.02 17.54
CA VAL A 24 34.26 6.12 17.37
C VAL A 24 33.80 6.20 15.91
N THR A 25 34.73 6.14 14.96
CA THR A 25 34.41 6.11 13.51
C THR A 25 33.56 4.90 13.15
N PHE A 26 33.93 3.71 13.63
CA PHE A 26 33.16 2.48 13.41
C PHE A 26 31.73 2.59 13.96
N MET A 27 31.52 3.21 15.13
CA MET A 27 30.17 3.41 15.65
C MET A 27 29.35 4.38 14.80
N ALA A 28 29.96 5.47 14.34
CA ALA A 28 29.27 6.43 13.45
C ALA A 28 28.84 5.77 12.13
N GLU A 29 29.71 4.99 11.50
CA GLU A 29 29.38 4.24 10.28
C GLU A 29 28.26 3.22 10.52
N LEU A 30 28.24 2.57 11.68
CA LEU A 30 27.23 1.57 12.03
C LEU A 30 25.86 2.19 12.33
N GLU A 31 25.82 3.40 12.87
CA GLU A 31 24.58 4.18 13.05
C GLU A 31 24.01 4.69 11.72
N GLU A 32 24.86 5.00 10.74
CA GLU A 32 24.43 5.46 9.42
C GLU A 32 23.97 4.34 8.48
N LEU A 33 24.13 3.07 8.87
CA LEU A 33 23.72 1.94 8.02
C LEU A 33 22.21 1.98 7.74
N PRO A 34 21.79 2.10 6.46
CA PRO A 34 20.38 2.12 6.11
C PRO A 34 19.80 0.72 6.27
N LEU A 35 19.08 0.51 7.37
CA LEU A 35 18.29 -0.69 7.57
C LEU A 35 17.00 -0.57 6.74
N GLN A 36 16.85 -1.47 5.76
CA GLN A 36 15.57 -1.63 5.07
C GLN A 36 14.58 -2.28 6.06
N SER A 37 13.83 -1.45 6.77
CA SER A 37 12.73 -1.92 7.58
C SER A 37 11.71 -2.61 6.68
N SER A 38 11.21 -3.77 7.09
CA SER A 38 10.14 -4.43 6.36
C SER A 38 8.94 -3.48 6.29
N VAL A 39 8.35 -3.33 5.12
CA VAL A 39 7.14 -2.54 4.93
C VAL A 39 6.12 -2.98 5.99
N PRO A 40 5.59 -2.07 6.83
CA PRO A 40 4.63 -2.44 7.85
C PRO A 40 3.43 -3.12 7.19
N SER A 41 2.88 -4.15 7.86
CA SER A 41 1.71 -4.88 7.36
C SER A 41 0.62 -3.91 6.95
N ALA A 42 0.05 -4.11 5.76
CA ALA A 42 -1.04 -3.29 5.26
C ALA A 42 -2.24 -3.35 6.22
N ARG A 43 -2.66 -2.20 6.76
CA ARG A 43 -3.71 -2.10 7.77
C ARG A 43 -4.68 -0.97 7.47
N VAL A 44 -5.96 -1.25 7.65
CA VAL A 44 -7.08 -0.31 7.57
C VAL A 44 -7.89 -0.43 8.86
N VAL A 45 -7.97 0.67 9.60
CA VAL A 45 -8.77 0.79 10.83
C VAL A 45 -9.94 1.71 10.55
N ILE A 46 -11.15 1.24 10.85
CA ILE A 46 -12.39 2.00 10.65
C ILE A 46 -13.11 2.14 11.97
N ASN A 47 -13.43 3.37 12.34
CA ASN A 47 -14.38 3.63 13.41
C ASN A 47 -15.78 3.77 12.83
N ALA A 48 -16.62 2.76 13.05
CA ALA A 48 -17.98 2.74 12.47
C ALA A 48 -18.92 3.78 13.10
N ARG A 49 -18.59 4.28 14.29
CA ARG A 49 -19.37 5.30 15.01
C ARG A 49 -19.05 6.71 14.53
N THR A 50 -17.77 7.04 14.36
CA THR A 50 -17.31 8.39 13.99
C THR A 50 -17.08 8.54 12.49
N GLY A 51 -17.02 7.42 11.74
CA GLY A 51 -16.67 7.41 10.33
C GLY A 51 -15.21 7.70 10.03
N SER A 52 -14.34 7.68 11.05
CA SER A 52 -12.90 7.90 10.88
C SER A 52 -12.23 6.65 10.29
N ILE A 53 -11.41 6.84 9.26
CA ILE A 53 -10.68 5.78 8.56
C ILE A 53 -9.20 6.10 8.60
N VAL A 54 -8.39 5.15 9.06
CA VAL A 54 -6.92 5.26 9.12
C VAL A 54 -6.31 4.10 8.36
N MET A 55 -5.34 4.39 7.48
CA MET A 55 -4.64 3.37 6.70
C MET A 55 -3.19 3.76 6.46
N ASN A 56 -2.32 2.77 6.24
CA ASN A 56 -0.92 2.99 5.89
C ASN A 56 -0.68 2.87 4.37
N GLN A 57 0.49 3.32 3.93
CA GLN A 57 0.90 3.32 2.51
C GLN A 57 1.05 1.92 1.89
N ALA A 58 1.04 0.86 2.70
CA ALA A 58 1.19 -0.51 2.24
C ALA A 58 -0.12 -1.11 1.68
N VAL A 59 -1.27 -0.45 1.92
CA VAL A 59 -2.57 -0.89 1.44
C VAL A 59 -2.65 -0.76 -0.09
N SER A 60 -3.02 -1.87 -0.75
CA SER A 60 -3.23 -1.90 -2.20
C SER A 60 -4.53 -2.61 -2.58
N LEU A 61 -5.03 -2.29 -3.77
CA LEU A 61 -6.25 -2.85 -4.35
C LEU A 61 -5.94 -3.68 -5.60
N GLY A 62 -6.56 -4.84 -5.70
CA GLY A 62 -6.60 -5.69 -6.89
C GLY A 62 -7.84 -5.45 -7.74
N PRO A 63 -7.93 -6.09 -8.93
CA PRO A 63 -9.09 -5.97 -9.79
C PRO A 63 -10.32 -6.65 -9.19
N CYS A 64 -11.45 -5.95 -9.15
CA CYS A 64 -12.74 -6.48 -8.71
C CYS A 64 -13.90 -5.59 -9.17
N ALA A 65 -15.10 -6.16 -9.27
CA ALA A 65 -16.34 -5.41 -9.48
C ALA A 65 -17.30 -5.66 -8.32
N ILE A 66 -17.89 -4.59 -7.78
CA ILE A 66 -18.71 -4.62 -6.57
C ILE A 66 -19.93 -3.74 -6.78
N ALA A 67 -21.10 -4.25 -6.43
CA ALA A 67 -22.35 -3.49 -6.37
C ALA A 67 -22.81 -3.40 -4.93
N HIS A 68 -23.05 -2.19 -4.43
CA HIS A 68 -23.52 -1.93 -3.07
C HIS A 68 -24.49 -0.75 -3.06
N GLY A 69 -25.76 -1.01 -2.70
CA GLY A 69 -26.81 0.01 -2.74
C GLY A 69 -27.05 0.51 -4.17
N ASN A 70 -26.97 1.82 -4.36
CA ASN A 70 -27.02 2.46 -5.68
C ASN A 70 -25.63 2.71 -6.29
N LEU A 71 -24.56 2.19 -5.67
CA LEU A 71 -23.18 2.34 -6.12
C LEU A 71 -22.68 1.06 -6.79
N SER A 72 -22.00 1.20 -7.92
CA SER A 72 -21.30 0.13 -8.63
C SER A 72 -19.85 0.55 -8.85
N ILE A 73 -18.91 -0.26 -8.39
CA ILE A 73 -17.47 0.02 -8.38
C ILE A 73 -16.82 -1.06 -9.24
N SER A 74 -16.06 -0.66 -10.25
CA SER A 74 -15.27 -1.55 -11.10
C SER A 74 -13.81 -1.14 -11.04
N ILE A 75 -12.96 -2.04 -10.57
CA ILE A 75 -11.51 -1.88 -10.52
C ILE A 75 -10.91 -2.84 -11.54
N THR A 76 -10.27 -2.29 -12.57
CA THR A 76 -9.61 -3.05 -13.63
C THR A 76 -8.11 -2.80 -13.55
N ASN A 77 -7.28 -3.82 -13.68
CA ASN A 77 -5.83 -3.66 -13.77
C ASN A 77 -5.33 -4.09 -15.14
N THR A 78 -4.82 -3.14 -15.92
CA THR A 78 -4.30 -3.41 -17.26
C THR A 78 -2.77 -3.34 -17.22
N PRO A 79 -2.06 -4.46 -17.41
CA PRO A 79 -0.61 -4.45 -17.48
C PRO A 79 -0.18 -3.67 -18.73
N ALA A 80 0.63 -2.63 -18.53
CA ALA A 80 1.23 -1.83 -19.58
C ALA A 80 2.73 -2.11 -19.63
N VAL A 81 3.24 -2.44 -20.80
CA VAL A 81 4.68 -2.67 -20.99
C VAL A 81 5.33 -1.37 -21.42
N SER A 82 6.27 -0.86 -20.63
CA SER A 82 7.13 0.25 -21.03
C SER A 82 8.44 -0.33 -21.54
N GLN A 83 8.54 -0.45 -22.87
CA GLN A 83 9.77 -0.88 -23.54
C GLN A 83 10.43 0.34 -24.23
N PRO A 84 11.62 0.74 -23.79
CA PRO A 84 12.41 1.79 -24.46
C PRO A 84 12.82 1.38 -25.88
N ASN A 85 13.12 2.36 -26.75
CA ASN A 85 13.50 2.14 -28.15
C ASN A 85 14.62 1.08 -28.29
N ALA A 86 14.54 0.27 -29.35
CA ALA A 86 15.34 -0.94 -29.61
C ALA A 86 16.88 -0.79 -29.62
N LEU A 87 17.41 0.44 -29.53
CA LEU A 87 18.84 0.75 -29.50
C LEU A 87 19.27 1.48 -28.21
N THR A 88 18.38 1.58 -27.22
CA THR A 88 18.68 2.17 -25.91
C THR A 88 18.98 1.05 -24.90
N GLN A 89 19.93 1.26 -23.99
CA GLN A 89 20.21 0.32 -22.89
C GLN A 89 19.13 0.35 -21.78
N GLY A 90 17.89 0.70 -22.14
CA GLY A 90 16.78 0.78 -21.20
C GLY A 90 16.21 -0.61 -20.89
N GLN A 91 15.93 -0.88 -19.62
CA GLN A 91 15.29 -2.13 -19.20
C GLN A 91 13.78 -2.05 -19.44
N THR A 92 13.20 -3.13 -19.95
CA THR A 92 11.75 -3.25 -20.09
C THR A 92 11.12 -3.32 -18.71
N ALA A 93 10.26 -2.37 -18.37
CA ALA A 93 9.53 -2.36 -17.12
C ALA A 93 8.06 -2.71 -17.38
N VAL A 94 7.55 -3.71 -16.68
CA VAL A 94 6.10 -3.96 -16.61
C VAL A 94 5.54 -2.98 -15.59
N THR A 95 4.67 -2.07 -16.05
CA THR A 95 3.92 -1.18 -15.18
C THR A 95 2.46 -1.62 -15.17
N ASN A 96 1.78 -1.47 -14.04
CA ASN A 96 0.38 -1.82 -13.90
C ASN A 96 -0.45 -0.53 -13.94
N LYS A 97 -1.33 -0.41 -14.94
CA LYS A 97 -2.26 0.71 -15.05
C LYS A 97 -3.63 0.24 -14.54
N ALA A 98 -3.95 0.56 -13.30
CA ALA A 98 -5.25 0.20 -12.73
C ALA A 98 -6.24 1.36 -12.82
N GLU A 99 -7.44 1.08 -13.33
CA GLU A 99 -8.52 2.03 -13.59
C GLU A 99 -9.70 1.71 -12.66
N ILE A 100 -10.26 2.75 -12.03
CA ILE A 100 -11.40 2.60 -11.11
C ILE A 100 -12.57 3.41 -11.67
N GLN A 101 -13.70 2.75 -11.87
CA GLN A 101 -14.95 3.35 -12.30
C GLN A 101 -15.98 3.21 -11.19
N ILE A 102 -16.55 4.32 -10.73
CA ILE A 102 -17.61 4.34 -9.72
C ILE A 102 -18.87 4.91 -10.36
N ARG A 103 -19.95 4.15 -10.37
CA ARG A 103 -21.26 4.52 -10.91
C ARG A 103 -22.26 4.64 -9.76
N GLN A 104 -22.92 5.78 -9.64
CA GLN A 104 -24.04 5.99 -8.73
C GLN A 104 -25.32 6.17 -9.53
N GLU A 105 -26.35 5.39 -9.23
CA GLU A 105 -27.66 5.54 -9.87
C GLU A 105 -28.53 6.58 -9.13
N PRO A 106 -29.25 7.45 -9.89
CA PRO A 106 -29.27 7.53 -11.36
C PRO A 106 -28.23 8.53 -11.92
N GLY A 107 -27.20 8.02 -12.62
CA GLY A 107 -26.51 8.76 -13.69
C GLY A 107 -25.12 9.36 -13.42
N MET A 108 -24.49 9.19 -12.25
CA MET A 108 -23.18 9.77 -11.98
C MET A 108 -22.06 8.73 -12.12
N LEU A 109 -21.16 8.91 -13.10
CA LEU A 109 -19.95 8.11 -13.29
C LEU A 109 -18.73 8.94 -12.90
N ILE A 110 -17.90 8.42 -12.00
CA ILE A 110 -16.60 8.98 -11.63
C ILE A 110 -15.51 7.99 -12.07
N GLU A 111 -14.61 8.46 -12.92
CA GLU A 111 -13.39 7.74 -13.31
C GLU A 111 -12.21 8.30 -12.52
N LEU A 112 -11.46 7.42 -11.85
CA LEU A 112 -10.23 7.78 -11.13
C LEU A 112 -8.99 7.45 -11.99
N PRO A 113 -7.96 8.33 -11.97
CA PRO A 113 -6.73 8.13 -12.72
C PRO A 113 -5.93 6.93 -12.22
N ALA A 114 -4.97 6.50 -13.05
CA ALA A 114 -4.33 5.22 -12.92
C ALA A 114 -3.24 5.13 -11.85
N ALA A 115 -3.65 4.80 -10.62
CA ALA A 115 -2.88 4.16 -9.55
C ALA A 115 -3.78 4.11 -8.30
N PRO A 116 -4.56 3.04 -8.08
CA PRO A 116 -5.48 2.95 -6.95
C PRO A 116 -4.74 2.94 -5.63
N GLN A 117 -4.58 4.10 -5.01
CA GLN A 117 -4.48 4.11 -3.56
C GLN A 117 -5.91 4.02 -3.02
N LEU A 118 -6.10 3.20 -1.99
CA LEU A 118 -7.39 3.10 -1.30
C LEU A 118 -7.92 4.47 -0.86
N SER A 119 -7.01 5.41 -0.58
CA SER A 119 -7.31 6.81 -0.29
C SER A 119 -8.17 7.49 -1.35
N ASP A 120 -7.94 7.22 -2.63
CA ASP A 120 -8.63 7.92 -3.71
C ASP A 120 -10.05 7.39 -3.84
N VAL A 121 -10.22 6.07 -3.69
CA VAL A 121 -11.54 5.43 -3.63
C VAL A 121 -12.35 5.97 -2.45
N VAL A 122 -11.75 6.03 -1.26
CA VAL A 122 -12.42 6.56 -0.06
C VAL A 122 -12.80 8.04 -0.23
N ARG A 123 -11.92 8.86 -0.82
CA ARG A 123 -12.25 10.27 -1.11
C ARG A 123 -13.38 10.40 -2.12
N ALA A 124 -13.37 9.60 -3.19
CA ALA A 124 -14.42 9.60 -4.20
C ALA A 124 -15.76 9.17 -3.59
N LEU A 125 -15.80 8.09 -2.82
CA LEU A 125 -17.00 7.62 -2.13
C LEU A 125 -17.51 8.64 -1.10
N ASN A 126 -16.62 9.28 -0.34
CA ASN A 126 -17.00 10.38 0.56
C ASN A 126 -17.61 11.57 -0.19
N SER A 127 -17.07 11.93 -1.37
CA SER A 127 -17.62 13.01 -2.20
C SER A 127 -19.00 12.67 -2.80
N LEU A 128 -19.27 11.38 -2.99
CA LEU A 128 -20.55 10.84 -3.46
C LEU A 128 -21.59 10.70 -2.33
N GLY A 129 -21.23 11.06 -1.09
CA GLY A 129 -22.12 10.97 0.06
C GLY A 129 -22.32 9.57 0.61
N ALA A 130 -21.39 8.63 0.34
CA ALA A 130 -21.43 7.31 0.94
C ALA A 130 -21.38 7.42 2.47
N THR A 131 -22.26 6.72 3.18
CA THR A 131 -22.25 6.74 4.65
C THR A 131 -21.05 5.92 5.18
N PRO A 132 -20.60 6.16 6.43
CA PRO A 132 -19.59 5.31 7.04
C PRO A 132 -19.95 3.81 7.06
N GLN A 133 -21.24 3.49 7.16
CA GLN A 133 -21.72 2.12 7.08
C GLN A 133 -21.55 1.54 5.67
N ASP A 134 -21.86 2.33 4.64
CA ASP A 134 -21.65 1.92 3.24
C ASP A 134 -20.17 1.71 2.94
N LEU A 135 -19.29 2.60 3.43
CA LEU A 135 -17.85 2.44 3.28
C LEU A 135 -17.35 1.16 3.95
N LEU A 136 -17.81 0.86 5.16
CA LEU A 136 -17.45 -0.38 5.85
C LEU A 136 -17.90 -1.60 5.04
N ALA A 137 -19.15 -1.61 4.57
CA ALA A 137 -19.70 -2.72 3.81
C ALA A 137 -18.99 -2.91 2.46
N ILE A 138 -18.66 -1.82 1.76
CA ILE A 138 -17.87 -1.85 0.52
C ILE A 138 -16.46 -2.39 0.79
N LEU A 139 -15.76 -1.90 1.82
CA LEU A 139 -14.40 -2.37 2.15
C LEU A 139 -14.39 -3.84 2.59
N GLN A 140 -15.41 -4.28 3.32
CA GLN A 140 -15.62 -5.70 3.64
C GLN A 140 -15.89 -6.52 2.38
N ALA A 141 -16.68 -6.02 1.43
CA ALA A 141 -16.94 -6.69 0.16
C ALA A 141 -15.67 -6.80 -0.70
N ILE A 142 -14.85 -5.73 -0.79
CA ILE A 142 -13.55 -5.77 -1.49
C ILE A 142 -12.62 -6.81 -0.84
N LYS A 143 -12.59 -6.86 0.51
CA LYS A 143 -11.82 -7.87 1.24
C LYS A 143 -12.31 -9.29 0.97
N ALA A 144 -13.63 -9.51 0.99
CA ALA A 144 -14.23 -10.81 0.70
C ALA A 144 -13.99 -11.27 -0.75
N ALA A 145 -13.90 -10.32 -1.69
CA ALA A 145 -13.53 -10.58 -3.08
C ALA A 145 -12.02 -10.89 -3.28
N GLY A 146 -11.21 -10.80 -2.22
CA GLY A 146 -9.76 -11.01 -2.28
C GLY A 146 -9.01 -9.87 -2.98
N ALA A 147 -9.67 -8.74 -3.21
CA ALA A 147 -9.09 -7.59 -3.90
C ALA A 147 -8.49 -6.55 -2.93
N LEU A 148 -8.74 -6.64 -1.63
CA LEU A 148 -8.10 -5.76 -0.64
C LEU A 148 -6.88 -6.46 -0.04
N ASN A 149 -5.70 -5.95 -0.35
CA ASN A 149 -4.45 -6.40 0.28
C ASN A 149 -4.20 -5.60 1.57
N ALA A 150 -5.00 -5.88 2.60
CA ALA A 150 -4.83 -5.31 3.94
C ALA A 150 -5.59 -6.09 5.01
N GLU A 151 -5.12 -5.99 6.26
CA GLU A 151 -5.93 -6.31 7.43
C GLU A 151 -6.96 -5.19 7.65
N LEU A 152 -8.21 -5.59 7.87
CA LEU A 152 -9.32 -4.69 8.15
C LEU A 152 -9.74 -4.88 9.60
N GLU A 153 -9.63 -3.82 10.41
CA GLU A 153 -10.03 -3.76 11.82
C GLU A 153 -11.15 -2.73 12.00
N VAL A 154 -12.13 -3.06 12.83
CA VAL A 154 -13.30 -2.22 13.11
C VAL A 154 -13.34 -1.91 14.61
N ILE A 155 -13.46 -0.63 14.95
CA ILE A 155 -13.47 -0.10 16.33
C ILE A 155 -14.69 0.79 16.61
#